data_AF-A0A7V5SJT9-F1
#
_entry.id   AF-A0A7V5SJT9-F1
#
_cell.length_a   1.000
_cell.length_b   1.000
_cell.length_c   1.000
_cell.angle_alpha   90.00
_cell.angle_beta   90.00
_cell.angle_gamma   90.00
#
_symmetry.space_group_name_H-M   'P 1'
#
loop_
_entity.id
_entity.type
_entity.pdbx_description
1 polymer ?
#
loop_
_entity_poly.entity_id
_entity_poly.type
_entity_poly.pdbx_seq_one_letter_code
_entity_poly.pdbx_strand_id
1 'polypeptide(L)'
;MYDPAFRQHLLQELEAIRQAGLYKEEHEILGPQGPVVRIRYRGTEREVLNFCANNYLGLSSDPRLITAAQRAMQTHGFGMSSVRFICGTQDLHKELERKIAEFCGTEDTLLYAACFDANGGLFEPFFTESDAIISDELNHASIIDGIRLTKARRYRYRNCDMEDLEAKLQQADAEGARFKIIATDAVFSMDGNMAPLDRICELAERYRALVMVDESHSLGFVGKTGRGVTEYFGVMGQVDLITGTLGKALG
;
A
#
# COMPACT_ATOMS: atom_id res chain seq x y z
N MET A 1 20.66 18.85 25.08
CA MET A 1 21.58 19.31 24.01
C MET A 1 22.16 18.04 23.40
N TYR A 2 22.05 17.83 22.09
CA TYR A 2 22.50 16.58 21.45
C TYR A 2 24.02 16.43 21.53
N ASP A 3 24.51 15.19 21.55
CA ASP A 3 25.95 14.87 21.51
C ASP A 3 26.59 15.45 20.22
N PRO A 4 27.61 16.31 20.31
CA PRO A 4 28.32 16.83 19.14
C PRO A 4 28.87 15.75 18.22
N ALA A 5 29.29 14.60 18.75
CA ALA A 5 29.79 13.48 17.96
C ALA A 5 28.69 12.88 17.09
N PHE A 6 27.48 12.70 17.64
CA PHE A 6 26.33 12.22 16.89
C PHE A 6 25.93 13.20 15.77
N ARG A 7 25.92 14.51 16.06
CA ARG A 7 25.68 15.52 15.02
C ARG A 7 26.72 15.45 13.90
N GLN A 8 28.00 15.30 14.25
CA GLN A 8 29.08 15.20 13.26
C GLN A 8 28.93 13.95 12.39
N HIS A 9 28.56 12.82 12.98
CA HIS A 9 28.26 11.59 12.26
C HIS A 9 27.12 11.80 11.24
N LEU A 10 25.99 12.39 11.64
CA LEU A 10 24.87 12.66 10.72
C LEU A 10 25.26 13.59 9.55
N LEU A 11 26.11 14.57 9.79
CA LEU A 11 26.60 15.46 8.73
C LEU A 11 27.49 14.72 7.74
N GLN A 12 28.32 13.78 8.21
CA GLN A 12 29.14 12.92 7.35
C GLN A 12 28.29 11.98 6.49
N GLU A 13 27.26 11.37 7.07
CA GLU A 13 26.30 10.54 6.31
C GLU A 13 25.59 11.35 5.22
N LEU A 14 25.12 12.56 5.54
CA LEU A 14 24.49 13.45 4.56
C LEU A 14 25.44 13.82 3.42
N GLU A 15 26.71 14.08 3.73
CA GLU A 15 27.72 14.40 2.73
C GLU A 15 28.03 13.20 1.84
N ALA A 16 28.14 12.00 2.41
CA ALA A 16 28.30 10.76 1.65
C ALA A 16 27.13 10.54 0.68
N ILE A 17 25.88 10.76 1.12
CA ILE A 17 24.68 10.66 0.27
C ILE A 17 24.72 11.67 -0.89
N ARG A 18 25.21 12.90 -0.64
CA ARG A 18 25.40 13.92 -1.69
C ARG A 18 26.47 13.52 -2.69
N GLN A 19 27.63 13.07 -2.21
CA GLN A 19 28.74 12.63 -3.06
C GLN A 19 28.38 11.43 -3.92
N ALA A 20 27.50 10.55 -3.41
CA ALA A 20 26.95 9.42 -4.16
C ALA A 20 25.87 9.81 -5.19
N GLY A 21 25.41 11.07 -5.22
CA GLY A 21 24.31 11.51 -6.08
C GLY A 21 22.94 10.96 -5.67
N LEU A 22 22.80 10.49 -4.42
CA LEU A 22 21.57 9.89 -3.89
C LEU A 22 20.74 10.87 -3.05
N TYR A 23 21.23 12.10 -2.85
CA TYR A 23 20.50 13.14 -2.15
C TYR A 23 19.29 13.57 -2.97
N LYS A 24 18.09 13.43 -2.39
CA LYS A 24 16.83 13.82 -3.02
C LYS A 24 16.50 15.26 -2.64
N GLU A 25 16.32 16.11 -3.65
CA GLU A 25 15.79 17.46 -3.46
C GLU A 25 14.28 17.45 -3.67
N GLU A 26 13.56 18.18 -2.82
CA GLU A 26 12.12 18.38 -2.97
C GLU A 26 11.86 19.61 -3.84
N HIS A 27 10.94 19.49 -4.79
CA HIS A 27 10.48 20.61 -5.62
C HIS A 27 9.06 21.00 -5.20
N GLU A 28 8.89 22.23 -4.73
CA GLU A 28 7.59 22.74 -4.26
C GLU A 28 6.60 22.83 -5.42
N ILE A 29 5.45 22.15 -5.30
CA ILE A 29 4.29 22.35 -6.17
C ILE A 29 3.45 23.50 -5.60
N LEU A 30 3.18 24.50 -6.44
CA LEU A 30 2.51 25.75 -6.10
C LEU A 30 1.08 25.78 -6.65
N GLY A 31 0.20 24.97 -6.06
CA GLY A 31 -1.20 24.90 -6.43
C GLY A 31 -1.77 23.48 -6.36
N PRO A 32 -2.96 23.26 -6.96
CA PRO A 32 -3.58 21.94 -7.00
C PRO A 32 -2.74 20.93 -7.80
N GLN A 33 -2.94 19.65 -7.51
CA GLN A 33 -2.38 18.54 -8.30
C GLN A 33 -3.16 18.41 -9.62
N GLY A 34 -2.46 18.12 -10.72
CA GLY A 34 -3.08 18.00 -12.04
C GLY A 34 -2.08 17.65 -13.14
N PRO A 35 -2.54 17.54 -14.40
CA PRO A 35 -1.68 17.25 -15.54
C PRO A 35 -0.68 18.38 -15.82
N VAL A 36 -1.06 19.63 -15.52
CA VAL A 36 -0.18 20.80 -15.51
C VAL A 36 -0.06 21.28 -14.07
N VAL A 37 1.17 21.42 -13.58
CA VAL A 37 1.46 21.94 -12.24
C VAL A 37 2.41 23.13 -12.34
N ARG A 38 2.27 24.06 -11.40
CA ARG A 38 3.27 25.11 -11.21
C ARG A 38 4.25 24.68 -10.14
N ILE A 39 5.54 24.82 -10.39
CA ILE A 39 6.61 24.44 -9.44
C ILE A 39 7.55 25.61 -9.14
N ARG A 40 8.16 25.60 -7.96
CA ARG A 40 9.35 26.41 -7.69
C ARG A 40 10.60 25.60 -8.05
N TYR A 41 11.26 25.98 -9.14
CA TYR A 41 12.49 25.35 -9.57
C TYR A 41 13.63 26.37 -9.60
N ARG A 42 14.67 26.13 -8.81
CA ARG A 42 15.85 27.02 -8.67
C ARG A 42 15.46 28.47 -8.38
N GLY A 43 14.49 28.68 -7.48
CA GLY A 43 13.99 30.00 -7.09
C GLY A 43 13.06 30.68 -8.11
N THR A 44 12.72 30.03 -9.22
CA THR A 44 11.80 30.56 -10.25
C THR A 44 10.53 29.72 -10.34
N GLU A 45 9.37 30.37 -10.51
CA GLU A 45 8.11 29.68 -10.77
C GLU A 45 8.01 29.27 -12.24
N ARG A 46 7.55 28.04 -12.50
CA ARG A 46 7.37 27.51 -13.86
C ARG A 46 6.16 26.59 -13.93
N GLU A 47 5.44 26.62 -15.05
CA GLU A 47 4.42 25.61 -15.36
C GLU A 47 5.06 24.44 -16.11
N VAL A 48 4.73 23.22 -15.70
CA VAL A 48 5.26 21.97 -16.26
C VAL A 48 4.17 20.92 -16.35
N LEU A 49 4.35 19.96 -17.27
CA LEU A 49 3.52 18.76 -17.31
C LEU A 49 3.99 17.77 -16.24
N ASN A 50 3.05 17.23 -15.46
CA ASN A 50 3.34 16.27 -14.41
C ASN A 50 3.11 14.82 -14.89
N PHE A 51 4.21 14.10 -15.10
CA PHE A 51 4.20 12.68 -15.50
C PHE A 51 4.67 11.74 -14.37
N CYS A 52 4.75 12.22 -13.14
CA CYS A 52 5.24 11.44 -11.99
C CYS A 52 4.29 11.50 -10.77
N ALA A 53 3.00 11.74 -11.00
CA ALA A 53 1.98 11.66 -9.97
C ALA A 53 1.23 10.33 -10.00
N ASN A 54 0.79 9.88 -8.82
CA ASN A 54 -0.12 8.74 -8.69
C ASN A 54 -1.60 9.14 -8.87
N ASN A 55 -1.87 10.32 -9.45
CA ASN A 55 -3.21 10.84 -9.71
C ASN A 55 -3.78 10.24 -11.01
N TYR A 56 -3.91 8.91 -11.06
CA TYR A 56 -4.19 8.15 -12.28
C TYR A 56 -5.48 8.57 -12.98
N LEU A 57 -6.51 8.92 -12.21
CA LEU A 57 -7.84 9.29 -12.71
C LEU A 57 -8.08 10.81 -12.73
N GLY A 58 -7.09 11.62 -12.36
CA GLY A 58 -7.24 13.07 -12.30
C GLY A 58 -8.15 13.57 -11.16
N LEU A 59 -8.38 12.76 -10.12
CA LEU A 59 -9.34 13.04 -9.05
C LEU A 59 -8.80 13.95 -7.94
N SER A 60 -7.48 14.09 -7.77
CA SER A 60 -6.88 14.85 -6.65
C SER A 60 -7.31 16.33 -6.55
N SER A 61 -7.94 16.89 -7.58
CA SER A 61 -8.51 18.26 -7.54
C SER A 61 -9.88 18.33 -8.23
N ASP A 62 -10.62 17.21 -8.25
CA ASP A 62 -11.96 17.16 -8.80
C ASP A 62 -12.92 18.03 -7.96
N PRO A 63 -13.68 18.96 -8.58
CA PRO A 63 -14.61 19.86 -7.86
C PRO A 63 -15.66 19.13 -7.02
N ARG A 64 -16.06 17.92 -7.43
CA ARG A 64 -17.03 17.10 -6.68
C ARG A 64 -16.44 16.63 -5.36
N LEU A 65 -15.18 16.19 -5.37
CA LEU A 65 -14.48 15.74 -4.16
C LEU A 65 -14.18 16.92 -3.23
N ILE A 66 -13.76 18.06 -3.77
CA ILE A 66 -13.55 19.29 -2.99
C ILE A 66 -14.86 19.70 -2.29
N THR A 67 -15.98 19.70 -3.02
CA THR A 67 -17.30 20.04 -2.45
C THR A 67 -17.73 19.04 -1.37
N ALA A 68 -17.49 17.75 -1.58
CA ALA A 68 -17.78 16.72 -0.59
C ALA A 68 -16.95 16.92 0.69
N ALA A 69 -15.65 17.20 0.56
CA ALA A 69 -14.77 17.49 1.69
C ALA A 69 -15.21 18.75 2.47
N GLN A 70 -15.55 19.83 1.76
CA GLN A 70 -16.08 21.05 2.39
C GLN A 70 -17.35 20.78 3.20
N ARG A 71 -18.29 20.02 2.62
CA ARG A 71 -19.53 19.64 3.32
C ARG A 71 -19.23 18.78 4.55
N ALA A 72 -18.35 17.78 4.43
CA ALA A 72 -17.97 16.92 5.54
C ALA A 72 -17.36 17.74 6.69
N MET A 73 -16.46 18.69 6.39
CA MET A 73 -15.90 19.57 7.43
C MET A 73 -16.97 20.42 8.14
N GLN A 74 -18.00 20.88 7.42
CA GLN A 74 -19.09 21.66 8.01
C GLN A 74 -19.99 20.81 8.93
N THR A 75 -20.26 19.56 8.57
CA THR A 75 -21.20 18.70 9.31
C THR A 75 -20.54 17.81 10.36
N HIS A 76 -19.27 17.44 10.17
CA HIS A 76 -18.54 16.47 11.00
C HIS A 76 -17.29 17.06 11.69
N GLY A 77 -16.98 18.33 11.41
CA GLY A 77 -15.83 19.02 11.98
C GLY A 77 -14.51 18.72 11.23
N PHE A 78 -13.42 19.32 11.70
CA PHE A 78 -12.11 19.20 11.06
C PHE A 78 -11.42 17.86 11.33
N GLY A 79 -11.58 17.29 12.53
CA GLY A 79 -10.92 16.05 12.92
C GLY A 79 -11.47 15.49 14.22
N MET A 80 -11.11 14.23 14.50
CA MET A 80 -11.69 13.47 15.61
C MET A 80 -10.97 13.61 16.95
N SER A 81 -9.69 13.99 16.95
CA SER A 81 -8.85 14.06 18.16
C SER A 81 -8.89 12.79 19.02
N SER A 82 -9.10 11.62 18.41
CA SER A 82 -9.30 10.35 19.10
C SER A 82 -9.10 9.15 18.18
N VAL A 83 -8.78 8.00 18.78
CA VAL A 83 -8.75 6.70 18.10
C VAL A 83 -10.17 6.13 17.95
N ARG A 84 -10.34 5.19 17.02
CA ARG A 84 -11.66 4.64 16.63
C ARG A 84 -12.51 4.15 17.80
N PHE A 85 -11.94 3.40 18.74
CA PHE A 85 -12.71 2.74 19.80
C PHE A 85 -13.13 3.65 20.97
N ILE A 86 -12.50 4.82 21.14
CA ILE A 86 -12.82 5.73 22.26
C ILE A 86 -13.93 6.68 21.84
N CYS A 87 -13.63 7.60 20.93
CA CYS A 87 -14.60 8.56 20.39
C CYS A 87 -14.24 9.03 18.97
N GLY A 88 -13.43 8.24 18.25
CA GLY A 88 -12.94 8.56 16.91
C GLY A 88 -13.75 7.99 15.75
N THR A 89 -14.86 7.28 16.02
CA THR A 89 -15.69 6.68 14.95
C THR A 89 -16.93 7.54 14.69
N GLN A 90 -17.02 8.10 13.49
CA GLN A 90 -18.24 8.72 12.96
C GLN A 90 -19.00 7.77 12.04
N ASP A 91 -20.25 8.10 11.76
CA ASP A 91 -21.07 7.47 10.73
C ASP A 91 -20.38 7.44 9.35
N LEU A 92 -19.70 8.53 8.96
CA LEU A 92 -18.93 8.57 7.70
C LEU A 92 -17.83 7.51 7.62
N HIS A 93 -17.20 7.14 8.74
CA HIS A 93 -16.20 6.08 8.74
C HIS A 93 -16.83 4.72 8.42
N LYS A 94 -17.95 4.39 9.07
CA LYS A 94 -18.67 3.13 8.83
C LYS A 94 -19.30 3.11 7.43
N GLU A 95 -19.77 4.25 6.91
CA GLU A 95 -20.27 4.34 5.55
C GLU A 95 -19.15 4.08 4.53
N LEU A 96 -17.97 4.68 4.73
CA LEU A 96 -16.82 4.48 3.86
C LEU A 96 -16.35 3.02 3.88
N GLU A 97 -16.22 2.40 5.06
CA GLU A 97 -15.87 0.98 5.20
C GLU A 97 -16.83 0.08 4.41
N ARG A 98 -18.15 0.29 4.58
CA ARG A 98 -19.16 -0.48 3.84
C ARG A 98 -19.05 -0.29 2.32
N LYS A 99 -18.81 0.95 1.85
CA LYS A 99 -18.64 1.24 0.42
C LYS A 99 -17.39 0.58 -0.17
N ILE A 100 -16.29 0.56 0.59
CA ILE A 100 -15.07 -0.12 0.16
C ILE A 100 -15.30 -1.63 0.11
N ALA A 101 -15.95 -2.21 1.13
CA ALA A 101 -16.28 -3.64 1.14
C ALA A 101 -17.16 -4.03 -0.07
N GLU A 102 -18.21 -3.24 -0.36
CA GLU A 102 -19.06 -3.45 -1.54
C GLU A 102 -18.27 -3.32 -2.86
N PHE A 103 -17.35 -2.35 -2.94
CA PHE A 103 -16.53 -2.13 -4.13
C PHE A 103 -15.57 -3.30 -4.37
N CYS A 104 -14.84 -3.73 -3.34
CA CYS A 104 -13.86 -4.81 -3.42
C CYS A 104 -14.50 -6.21 -3.39
N GLY A 105 -15.79 -6.32 -3.06
CA GLY A 105 -16.48 -7.60 -2.92
C GLY A 105 -16.04 -8.39 -1.67
N THR A 106 -15.69 -7.70 -0.59
CA THR A 106 -15.29 -8.29 0.70
C THR A 106 -16.42 -8.20 1.73
N GLU A 107 -16.29 -8.93 2.84
CA GLU A 107 -17.30 -8.94 3.91
C GLU A 107 -17.33 -7.65 4.73
N ASP A 108 -16.17 -7.06 5.01
CA ASP A 108 -16.02 -5.80 5.75
C ASP A 108 -14.75 -5.05 5.31
N THR A 109 -14.50 -3.88 5.88
CA THR A 109 -13.28 -3.08 5.68
C THR A 109 -12.89 -2.39 6.98
N LEU A 110 -11.58 -2.28 7.22
CA LEU A 110 -11.00 -1.50 8.31
C LEU A 110 -10.21 -0.32 7.76
N LEU A 111 -10.51 0.89 8.23
CA LEU A 111 -9.78 2.10 7.83
C LEU A 111 -8.49 2.29 8.65
N TYR A 112 -7.42 2.63 7.93
CA TYR A 112 -6.16 3.16 8.45
C TYR A 112 -5.89 4.55 7.86
N ALA A 113 -4.97 5.29 8.47
CA ALA A 113 -4.58 6.61 7.98
C ALA A 113 -3.88 6.54 6.60
N ALA A 114 -3.11 5.48 6.35
CA ALA A 114 -2.50 5.19 5.06
C ALA A 114 -2.39 3.66 4.86
N CYS A 115 -2.22 3.24 3.60
CA CYS A 115 -1.94 1.83 3.29
C CYS A 115 -0.59 1.36 3.89
N PHE A 116 0.32 2.29 4.18
CA PHE A 116 1.55 1.97 4.90
C PHE A 116 1.24 1.39 6.29
N ASP A 117 0.38 2.06 7.07
CA ASP A 117 -0.07 1.58 8.38
C ASP A 117 -0.98 0.35 8.27
N ALA A 118 -1.81 0.26 7.22
CA ALA A 118 -2.66 -0.91 7.00
C ALA A 118 -1.82 -2.18 6.85
N ASN A 119 -0.77 -2.13 6.03
CA ASN A 119 0.20 -3.21 5.88
C ASN A 119 1.01 -3.46 7.17
N GLY A 120 1.46 -2.39 7.82
CA GLY A 120 2.23 -2.47 9.07
C GLY A 120 1.46 -3.17 10.20
N GLY A 121 0.18 -2.85 10.33
CA GLY A 121 -0.72 -3.42 11.34
C GLY A 121 -1.36 -4.75 10.96
N LEU A 122 -1.01 -5.34 9.81
CA LEU A 122 -1.68 -6.54 9.31
C LEU A 122 -1.12 -7.83 9.91
N PHE A 123 0.19 -8.02 9.86
CA PHE A 123 0.77 -9.36 10.06
C PHE A 123 0.93 -9.75 11.54
N GLU A 124 1.43 -8.84 12.37
CA GLU A 124 1.70 -9.11 13.80
C GLU A 124 0.45 -9.59 14.58
N PRO A 125 -0.76 -9.02 14.39
CA PRO A 125 -1.92 -9.46 15.15
C PRO A 125 -2.42 -10.87 14.82
N PHE A 126 -2.19 -11.35 13.60
CA PHE A 126 -2.75 -12.64 13.13
C PHE A 126 -1.74 -13.79 13.15
N PHE A 127 -0.44 -13.50 13.03
CA PHE A 127 0.59 -14.51 12.82
C PHE A 127 1.64 -14.53 13.92
N THR A 128 2.06 -15.74 14.28
CA THR A 128 3.03 -16.05 15.33
C THR A 128 4.23 -16.80 14.76
N GLU A 129 5.22 -17.11 15.59
CA GLU A 129 6.39 -17.92 15.21
C GLU A 129 6.05 -19.33 14.68
N SER A 130 4.84 -19.84 14.96
CA SER A 130 4.37 -21.11 14.40
C SER A 130 3.94 -21.01 12.94
N ASP A 131 3.75 -19.80 12.42
CA ASP A 131 3.18 -19.50 11.11
C ASP A 131 4.28 -19.03 10.13
N ALA A 132 3.91 -18.87 8.86
CA ALA A 132 4.83 -18.49 7.79
C ALA A 132 4.24 -17.45 6.82
N ILE A 133 5.08 -16.53 6.38
CA ILE A 133 4.76 -15.51 5.38
C ILE A 133 5.70 -15.69 4.20
N ILE A 134 5.13 -15.81 3.01
CA ILE A 134 5.83 -15.97 1.74
C ILE A 134 5.64 -14.67 0.95
N SER A 135 6.70 -13.87 0.83
CA SER A 135 6.67 -12.52 0.27
C SER A 135 7.41 -12.45 -1.07
N ASP A 136 6.83 -11.75 -2.05
CA ASP A 136 7.56 -11.39 -3.27
C ASP A 136 8.76 -10.49 -2.91
N GLU A 137 9.85 -10.59 -3.66
CA GLU A 137 11.07 -9.83 -3.39
C GLU A 137 10.96 -8.32 -3.68
N LEU A 138 10.01 -7.92 -4.55
CA LEU A 138 9.77 -6.52 -4.91
C LEU A 138 8.55 -5.91 -4.21
N ASN A 139 7.99 -6.61 -3.22
CA ASN A 139 6.91 -6.08 -2.40
C ASN A 139 7.23 -4.69 -1.85
N HIS A 140 6.20 -3.86 -1.76
CA HIS A 140 6.34 -2.51 -1.24
C HIS A 140 6.91 -2.51 0.18
N ALA A 141 7.68 -1.47 0.51
CA ALA A 141 8.36 -1.35 1.81
C ALA A 141 7.42 -1.51 3.01
N SER A 142 6.15 -1.07 2.89
CA SER A 142 5.15 -1.23 3.95
C SER A 142 4.81 -2.69 4.26
N ILE A 143 4.73 -3.55 3.24
CA ILE A 143 4.52 -4.99 3.42
C ILE A 143 5.74 -5.58 4.14
N ILE A 144 6.95 -5.24 3.65
CA ILE A 144 8.20 -5.71 4.25
C ILE A 144 8.30 -5.29 5.72
N ASP A 145 8.00 -4.04 6.05
CA ASP A 145 8.06 -3.54 7.42
C ASP A 145 6.97 -4.17 8.30
N GLY A 146 5.75 -4.38 7.80
CA GLY A 146 4.72 -5.15 8.53
C GLY A 146 5.15 -6.58 8.82
N ILE A 147 5.75 -7.27 7.85
CA ILE A 147 6.30 -8.62 8.02
C ILE A 147 7.44 -8.63 9.05
N ARG A 148 8.23 -7.55 9.16
CA ARG A 148 9.31 -7.46 10.15
C ARG A 148 8.82 -7.30 11.59
N LEU A 149 7.58 -6.87 11.80
CA LEU A 149 6.98 -6.72 13.13
C LEU A 149 6.46 -8.05 13.70
N THR A 150 6.13 -9.03 12.85
CA THR A 150 5.72 -10.36 13.31
C THR A 150 6.91 -11.29 13.56
N LYS A 151 6.67 -12.34 14.37
CA LYS A 151 7.61 -13.44 14.60
C LYS A 151 7.46 -14.59 13.61
N ALA A 152 6.47 -14.55 12.72
CA ALA A 152 6.27 -15.58 11.70
C ALA A 152 7.54 -15.82 10.88
N ARG A 153 7.73 -17.07 10.45
CA ARG A 153 8.83 -17.41 9.54
C ARG A 153 8.64 -16.69 8.21
N ARG A 154 9.73 -16.21 7.64
CA ARG A 154 9.70 -15.37 6.44
C ARG A 154 10.43 -16.09 5.31
N TYR A 155 9.72 -16.29 4.21
CA TYR A 155 10.27 -16.81 2.98
C TYR A 155 10.11 -15.75 1.91
N ARG A 156 11.16 -15.53 1.12
CA ARG A 156 11.12 -14.58 0.01
C ARG A 156 11.26 -15.35 -1.29
N TYR A 157 10.36 -15.11 -2.23
CA TYR A 157 10.44 -15.69 -3.58
C TYR A 157 10.77 -14.60 -4.61
N ARG A 158 11.38 -15.00 -5.72
CA ARG A 158 11.74 -14.08 -6.82
C ARG A 158 10.50 -13.46 -7.46
N ASN A 159 10.64 -12.24 -8.00
CA ASN A 159 9.49 -11.48 -8.48
C ASN A 159 8.68 -12.25 -9.53
N CYS A 160 7.38 -12.43 -9.28
CA CYS A 160 6.46 -13.16 -10.17
C CYS A 160 6.91 -14.60 -10.53
N ASP A 161 7.83 -15.20 -9.78
CA ASP A 161 8.36 -16.54 -10.04
C ASP A 161 7.55 -17.60 -9.28
N MET A 162 6.65 -18.27 -10.01
CA MET A 162 5.75 -19.28 -9.41
C MET A 162 6.48 -20.57 -9.04
N GLU A 163 7.62 -20.87 -9.66
CA GLU A 163 8.41 -22.06 -9.29
C GLU A 163 9.13 -21.82 -7.97
N ASP A 164 9.73 -20.63 -7.78
CA ASP A 164 10.35 -20.27 -6.50
C ASP A 164 9.31 -20.06 -5.40
N LEU A 165 8.14 -19.48 -5.72
CA LEU A 165 7.00 -19.40 -4.79
C LEU A 165 6.57 -20.80 -4.31
N GLU A 166 6.36 -21.74 -5.24
CA GLU A 166 6.00 -23.12 -4.90
C GLU A 166 7.09 -23.78 -4.03
N ALA A 167 8.36 -23.56 -4.34
CA ALA A 167 9.47 -24.05 -3.51
C ALA A 167 9.45 -23.47 -2.09
N LYS A 168 9.09 -22.19 -1.90
CA LYS A 168 8.95 -21.58 -0.55
C LYS A 168 7.76 -22.13 0.21
N LEU A 169 6.65 -22.42 -0.46
CA LEU A 169 5.48 -23.05 0.15
C LEU A 169 5.82 -24.47 0.64
N GLN A 170 6.49 -25.26 -0.18
CA GLN A 170 6.98 -26.59 0.21
C GLN A 170 7.96 -26.53 1.38
N GLN A 171 8.85 -25.54 1.39
CA GLN A 171 9.79 -25.33 2.50
C GLN A 171 9.04 -25.00 3.80
N ALA A 172 8.06 -24.09 3.75
CA ALA A 172 7.24 -23.75 4.91
C ALA A 172 6.49 -24.97 5.48
N ASP A 173 5.98 -25.86 4.61
CA ASP A 173 5.37 -27.13 5.02
C ASP A 173 6.36 -28.10 5.67
N ALA A 174 7.53 -28.28 5.05
CA ALA A 174 8.57 -29.17 5.57
C ALA A 174 9.07 -28.73 6.96
N GLU A 175 9.10 -27.42 7.21
CA GLU A 175 9.44 -26.87 8.51
C GLU A 175 8.24 -26.82 9.48
N GLY A 176 7.05 -27.24 9.06
CA GLY A 176 5.87 -27.38 9.93
C GLY A 176 5.16 -26.05 10.24
N ALA A 177 4.98 -25.18 9.24
CA ALA A 177 4.15 -23.98 9.38
C ALA A 177 2.69 -24.35 9.65
N ARG A 178 2.12 -23.83 10.74
CA ARG A 178 0.71 -24.05 11.11
C ARG A 178 -0.23 -23.37 10.13
N PHE A 179 0.01 -22.08 9.87
CA PHE A 179 -0.66 -21.30 8.85
C PHE A 179 0.36 -20.62 7.94
N LYS A 180 -0.01 -20.41 6.68
CA LYS A 180 0.81 -19.77 5.66
C LYS A 180 0.02 -18.65 5.01
N ILE A 181 0.69 -17.56 4.66
CA ILE A 181 0.11 -16.50 3.83
C ILE A 181 1.11 -16.06 2.77
N ILE A 182 0.63 -15.94 1.53
CA ILE A 182 1.36 -15.34 0.41
C ILE A 182 1.02 -13.86 0.41
N ALA A 183 2.03 -12.98 0.47
CA ALA A 183 1.86 -11.54 0.40
C ALA A 183 2.49 -11.01 -0.90
N THR A 184 1.73 -10.23 -1.67
CA THR A 184 2.19 -9.64 -2.93
C THR A 184 1.60 -8.25 -3.18
N ASP A 185 2.36 -7.34 -3.78
CA ASP A 185 1.78 -6.22 -4.53
C ASP A 185 0.95 -6.77 -5.69
N ALA A 186 -0.16 -6.11 -6.05
CA ALA A 186 -0.93 -6.45 -7.24
C ALA A 186 -0.26 -5.89 -8.51
N VAL A 187 0.27 -4.67 -8.41
CA VAL A 187 1.09 -3.99 -9.44
C VAL A 187 2.35 -3.48 -8.77
N PHE A 188 3.51 -3.91 -9.25
CA PHE A 188 4.81 -3.51 -8.68
C PHE A 188 5.13 -2.07 -9.09
N SER A 189 5.20 -1.18 -8.10
CA SER A 189 5.22 0.28 -8.29
C SER A 189 6.33 0.83 -9.21
N MET A 190 7.50 0.20 -9.20
CA MET A 190 8.67 0.68 -9.94
C MET A 190 8.77 0.11 -11.37
N ASP A 191 8.17 -1.05 -11.61
CA ASP A 191 8.29 -1.80 -12.87
C ASP A 191 7.00 -1.81 -13.69
N GLY A 192 5.84 -1.65 -13.04
CA GLY A 192 4.52 -1.58 -13.67
C GLY A 192 3.96 -2.93 -14.14
N ASN A 193 4.63 -4.05 -13.86
CA ASN A 193 4.09 -5.38 -14.09
C ASN A 193 3.06 -5.77 -13.01
N MET A 194 2.13 -6.65 -13.39
CA MET A 194 1.12 -7.23 -12.50
C MET A 194 1.59 -8.57 -11.95
N ALA A 195 1.27 -8.85 -10.68
CA ALA A 195 1.44 -10.18 -10.12
C ALA A 195 0.48 -11.17 -10.80
N PRO A 196 0.93 -12.42 -11.11
CA PRO A 196 0.07 -13.44 -11.72
C PRO A 196 -0.87 -14.05 -10.67
N LEU A 197 -1.89 -13.28 -10.25
CA LEU A 197 -2.75 -13.62 -9.12
C LEU A 197 -3.56 -14.91 -9.34
N ASP A 198 -3.91 -15.22 -10.58
CA ASP A 198 -4.50 -16.52 -10.96
C ASP A 198 -3.64 -17.70 -10.51
N ARG A 199 -2.35 -17.67 -10.85
CA ARG A 199 -1.39 -18.72 -10.50
C ARG A 199 -1.02 -18.71 -9.01
N ILE A 200 -0.98 -17.54 -8.38
CA ILE A 200 -0.76 -17.40 -6.94
C ILE A 200 -1.92 -18.04 -6.18
N CYS A 201 -3.18 -17.77 -6.56
CA CYS A 201 -4.36 -18.38 -5.95
C CYS A 201 -4.39 -19.91 -6.15
N GLU A 202 -4.03 -20.42 -7.33
CA GLU A 202 -3.90 -21.87 -7.56
C GLU A 202 -2.89 -22.53 -6.61
N LEU A 203 -1.74 -21.90 -6.39
CA LEU A 203 -0.74 -22.39 -5.44
C LEU A 203 -1.22 -22.25 -4.00
N ALA A 204 -1.88 -21.15 -3.66
CA ALA A 204 -2.44 -20.92 -2.33
C ALA A 204 -3.45 -22.03 -1.97
N GLU A 205 -4.35 -22.38 -2.89
CA GLU A 205 -5.31 -23.47 -2.71
C GLU A 205 -4.58 -24.82 -2.52
N ARG A 206 -3.65 -25.16 -3.42
CA ARG A 206 -2.88 -26.43 -3.38
C ARG A 206 -2.14 -26.61 -2.05
N TYR A 207 -1.54 -25.55 -1.54
CA TYR A 207 -0.74 -25.57 -0.32
C TYR A 207 -1.52 -25.11 0.90
N ARG A 208 -2.82 -24.84 0.82
CA ARG A 208 -3.64 -24.34 1.93
C ARG A 208 -3.04 -23.10 2.60
N ALA A 209 -2.58 -22.16 1.78
CA ALA A 209 -2.10 -20.85 2.22
C ALA A 209 -3.19 -19.80 1.97
N LEU A 210 -3.18 -18.74 2.78
CA LEU A 210 -3.96 -17.53 2.53
C LEU A 210 -3.25 -16.68 1.46
N VAL A 211 -3.98 -15.76 0.84
CA VAL A 211 -3.46 -14.74 -0.08
C VAL A 211 -3.79 -13.35 0.44
N MET A 212 -2.77 -12.52 0.53
CA MET A 212 -2.87 -11.09 0.75
C MET A 212 -2.33 -10.35 -0.47
N VAL A 213 -3.10 -9.37 -0.94
CA VAL A 213 -2.71 -8.50 -2.06
C VAL A 213 -2.76 -7.03 -1.65
N ASP A 214 -1.75 -6.25 -2.06
CA ASP A 214 -1.79 -4.79 -2.03
C ASP A 214 -2.20 -4.22 -3.40
N GLU A 215 -3.44 -3.74 -3.50
CA GLU A 215 -4.05 -3.20 -4.70
C GLU A 215 -3.90 -1.65 -4.79
N SER A 216 -2.93 -1.07 -4.08
CA SER A 216 -2.72 0.39 -4.07
C SER A 216 -2.48 0.97 -5.47
N HIS A 217 -1.83 0.24 -6.37
CA HIS A 217 -1.53 0.65 -7.74
C HIS A 217 -2.50 0.10 -8.78
N SER A 218 -3.74 -0.21 -8.38
CA SER A 218 -4.72 -0.85 -9.28
C SER A 218 -6.17 -0.54 -8.95
N LEU A 219 -6.55 -0.38 -7.67
CA LEU A 219 -7.91 0.03 -7.30
C LEU A 219 -8.29 1.35 -8.00
N GLY A 220 -9.50 1.38 -8.54
CA GLY A 220 -10.11 2.49 -9.25
C GLY A 220 -9.95 2.45 -10.77
N PHE A 221 -8.96 1.74 -11.32
CA PHE A 221 -8.65 1.85 -12.77
C PHE A 221 -8.21 0.56 -13.46
N VAL A 222 -7.77 -0.47 -12.73
CA VAL A 222 -7.46 -1.80 -13.29
C VAL A 222 -8.69 -2.72 -13.17
N GLY A 223 -8.87 -3.60 -14.14
CA GLY A 223 -10.07 -4.43 -14.25
C GLY A 223 -11.22 -3.72 -14.96
N LYS A 224 -12.23 -4.48 -15.38
CA LYS A 224 -13.33 -3.96 -16.20
C LYS A 224 -14.15 -2.89 -15.47
N THR A 225 -14.26 -2.99 -14.15
CA THR A 225 -15.00 -2.04 -13.31
C THR A 225 -14.10 -1.27 -12.34
N GLY A 226 -12.78 -1.34 -12.53
CA GLY A 226 -11.80 -0.65 -11.68
C GLY A 226 -11.54 -1.35 -10.36
N ARG A 227 -11.97 -2.61 -10.17
CA ARG A 227 -11.85 -3.31 -8.88
C ARG A 227 -10.47 -3.88 -8.59
N GLY A 228 -9.52 -3.66 -9.48
CA GLY A 228 -8.12 -4.05 -9.30
C GLY A 228 -7.72 -5.26 -10.13
N VAL A 229 -6.53 -5.75 -9.86
CA VAL A 229 -5.90 -6.91 -10.52
C VAL A 229 -6.64 -8.20 -10.16
N THR A 230 -7.24 -8.28 -8.98
CA THR A 230 -8.14 -9.39 -8.60
C THR A 230 -9.33 -9.55 -9.56
N GLU A 231 -9.94 -8.46 -10.01
CA GLU A 231 -10.97 -8.48 -11.07
C GLU A 231 -10.36 -8.84 -12.43
N TYR A 232 -9.20 -8.26 -12.75
CA TYR A 232 -8.53 -8.48 -14.03
C TYR A 232 -8.23 -9.97 -14.29
N PHE A 233 -7.74 -10.70 -13.29
CA PHE A 233 -7.48 -12.14 -13.37
C PHE A 233 -8.71 -13.02 -13.04
N GLY A 234 -9.85 -12.44 -12.67
CA GLY A 234 -11.05 -13.19 -12.33
C GLY A 234 -10.95 -13.99 -11.02
N VAL A 235 -10.10 -13.56 -10.09
CA VAL A 235 -9.85 -14.21 -8.79
C VAL A 235 -10.51 -13.49 -7.61
N MET A 236 -11.44 -12.57 -7.87
CA MET A 236 -12.25 -11.98 -6.81
C MET A 236 -12.92 -13.07 -5.96
N GLY A 237 -12.83 -12.95 -4.64
CA GLY A 237 -13.32 -13.95 -3.68
C GLY A 237 -12.37 -15.12 -3.42
N GLN A 238 -11.23 -15.23 -4.14
CA GLN A 238 -10.16 -16.20 -3.83
C GLN A 238 -9.01 -15.59 -3.02
N VAL A 239 -8.96 -14.26 -2.91
CA VAL A 239 -7.97 -13.54 -2.09
C VAL A 239 -8.57 -13.22 -0.73
N ASP A 240 -7.89 -13.61 0.34
CA ASP A 240 -8.39 -13.49 1.72
C ASP A 240 -8.29 -12.07 2.27
N LEU A 241 -7.22 -11.34 1.92
CA LEU A 241 -6.95 -10.00 2.43
C LEU A 241 -6.55 -9.05 1.32
N ILE A 242 -7.24 -7.90 1.23
CA ILE A 242 -6.91 -6.83 0.30
C ILE A 242 -6.51 -5.61 1.12
N THR A 243 -5.31 -5.09 0.87
CA THR A 243 -4.93 -3.74 1.28
C THR A 243 -4.97 -2.82 0.06
N GLY A 244 -5.15 -1.52 0.31
CA GLY A 244 -5.24 -0.52 -0.76
C GLY A 244 -5.18 0.88 -0.20
N THR A 245 -5.08 1.87 -1.08
CA THR A 245 -4.92 3.27 -0.70
C THR A 245 -5.98 4.16 -1.32
N LEU A 246 -6.38 5.19 -0.55
CA LEU A 246 -7.21 6.29 -1.02
C LEU A 246 -6.38 7.51 -1.46
N GLY A 247 -5.04 7.44 -1.45
CA GLY A 247 -4.14 8.54 -1.82
C GLY A 247 -3.50 8.40 -3.20
N LYS A 248 -4.16 7.71 -4.14
CA LYS A 248 -3.67 7.46 -5.51
C LYS A 248 -4.79 7.68 -6.54
N ALA A 249 -5.36 6.61 -7.09
CA ALA A 249 -6.43 6.72 -8.08
C ALA A 249 -7.74 7.24 -7.45
N LEU A 250 -7.99 6.90 -6.19
CA LEU A 250 -9.24 7.17 -5.47
C LEU A 250 -9.23 8.52 -4.72
N GLY A 251 -8.56 9.53 -5.29
CA GLY A 251 -8.43 10.87 -4.70
C GLY A 251 -7.22 11.00 -3.79
#